data_AF-A0A257WRU8-F1
#
_entry.id   AF-A0A257WRU8-F1
#
_cell.length_a   1.000
_cell.length_b   1.000
_cell.length_c   1.000
_cell.angle_alpha   90.00
_cell.angle_beta   90.00
_cell.angle_gamma   90.00
#
_symmetry.space_group_name_H-M   'P 1'
#
loop_
_entity.id
_entity.type
_entity.pdbx_description
1 polymer ?
#
loop_
_entity_poly.entity_id
_entity_poly.type
_entity_poly.pdbx_seq_one_letter_code
_entity_poly.pdbx_strand_id
1 'polypeptide(L)'
;MSRFIEIVEVGPRDGLQNEKLALSVEEKLDLIRQLEAAGARRMEVVSFVNPNRVPQMAGAEEIMAALEPDLKHSRIGLVLNMRGWERCVAAQCDEANVVVCATDGFGTRNQGSTTSQQIDALAGIVERQAVEGGPPITATLSVAFGCPFDGEVSEDQVVAIIRDIALLGVPEIAIADTIGVADPWTVR
;
A
#
# COMPACT_ATOMS: atom_id res chain seq x y z
N MET A 1 21.85 -23.34 -2.68
CA MET A 1 20.64 -22.99 -1.92
C MET A 1 19.82 -22.07 -2.80
N SER A 2 18.53 -22.33 -2.98
CA SER A 2 17.65 -21.39 -3.69
C SER A 2 17.53 -20.10 -2.88
N ARG A 3 17.54 -18.95 -3.56
CA ARG A 3 17.31 -17.64 -2.93
C ARG A 3 15.88 -17.61 -2.37
N PHE A 4 15.72 -17.19 -1.12
CA PHE A 4 14.39 -16.98 -0.53
C PHE A 4 13.70 -15.81 -1.23
N ILE A 5 12.42 -15.97 -1.55
CA ILE A 5 11.56 -14.95 -2.15
C ILE A 5 10.32 -14.88 -1.27
N GLU A 6 9.99 -13.67 -0.79
CA GLU A 6 8.72 -13.39 -0.13
C GLU A 6 7.75 -12.82 -1.17
N ILE A 7 6.49 -13.25 -1.08
CA ILE A 7 5.40 -12.75 -1.93
C ILE A 7 4.44 -12.00 -1.03
N VAL A 8 4.14 -10.75 -1.39
CA VAL A 8 3.07 -9.96 -0.80
C VAL A 8 1.84 -10.09 -1.70
N GLU A 9 0.80 -10.76 -1.19
CA GLU A 9 -0.44 -10.97 -1.93
C GLU A 9 -1.37 -9.76 -1.77
N VAL A 10 -1.64 -9.07 -2.86
CA VAL A 10 -2.37 -7.79 -2.87
C VAL A 10 -3.79 -7.92 -3.43
N GLY A 11 -4.20 -9.11 -3.84
CA GLY A 11 -5.52 -9.40 -4.42
C GLY A 11 -6.70 -8.88 -3.59
N PRO A 12 -6.75 -9.11 -2.27
CA PRO A 12 -7.85 -8.62 -1.42
C PRO A 12 -7.98 -7.10 -1.35
N ARG A 13 -6.90 -6.35 -1.62
CA ARG A 13 -6.90 -4.88 -1.66
C ARG A 13 -6.79 -4.36 -3.09
N ASP A 14 -5.59 -4.41 -3.66
CA ASP A 14 -5.29 -3.82 -4.97
C ASP A 14 -6.06 -4.50 -6.11
N GLY A 15 -6.23 -5.82 -6.04
CA GLY A 15 -7.05 -6.56 -6.99
C GLY A 15 -8.51 -6.11 -6.93
N LEU A 16 -9.16 -6.29 -5.77
CA LEU A 16 -10.58 -5.95 -5.58
C LEU A 16 -10.88 -4.47 -5.80
N GLN A 17 -9.96 -3.56 -5.50
CA GLN A 17 -10.15 -2.12 -5.72
C GLN A 17 -10.35 -1.78 -7.20
N ASN A 18 -9.73 -2.53 -8.11
CA ASN A 18 -9.82 -2.31 -9.55
C ASN A 18 -10.97 -3.11 -10.21
N GLU A 19 -11.67 -3.95 -9.44
CA GLU A 19 -12.80 -4.71 -9.93
C GLU A 19 -14.11 -3.91 -9.95
N LYS A 20 -14.97 -4.24 -10.91
CA LYS A 20 -16.29 -3.59 -11.05
C LYS A 20 -17.27 -4.05 -9.99
N LEU A 21 -17.13 -5.28 -9.52
CA LEU A 21 -18.02 -5.86 -8.53
C LEU A 21 -17.53 -5.51 -7.14
N ALA A 22 -18.39 -4.84 -6.36
CA ALA A 22 -18.14 -4.63 -4.94
C ALA A 22 -18.61 -5.88 -4.17
N LEU A 23 -17.67 -6.57 -3.55
CA LEU A 23 -17.93 -7.73 -2.69
C LEU A 23 -18.37 -7.28 -1.29
N SER A 24 -19.19 -8.10 -0.62
CA SER A 24 -19.54 -7.92 0.78
C SER A 24 -18.32 -8.14 1.69
N VAL A 25 -18.43 -7.75 2.96
CA VAL A 25 -17.38 -8.01 3.96
C VAL A 25 -17.14 -9.51 4.13
N GLU A 26 -18.21 -10.31 4.13
CA GLU A 26 -18.14 -11.77 4.25
C GLU A 26 -17.43 -12.41 3.06
N GLU A 27 -17.72 -11.97 1.84
CA GLU A 27 -17.06 -12.45 0.62
C GLU A 27 -15.56 -12.12 0.61
N LYS A 28 -15.18 -10.91 1.07
CA LYS A 28 -13.77 -10.52 1.21
C LYS A 28 -13.05 -11.35 2.27
N LEU A 29 -13.70 -11.60 3.41
CA LEU A 29 -13.17 -12.46 4.46
C LEU A 29 -12.97 -13.89 3.99
N ASP A 30 -13.91 -14.42 3.20
CA ASP A 30 -13.77 -15.75 2.60
C ASP A 30 -12.57 -15.81 1.65
N LEU A 31 -12.40 -14.80 0.78
CA LEU A 31 -11.22 -14.69 -0.09
C LEU A 31 -9.91 -14.66 0.72
N ILE A 32 -9.81 -13.84 1.76
CA ILE A 32 -8.61 -13.73 2.60
C ILE A 32 -8.28 -15.08 3.24
N ARG A 33 -9.27 -15.76 3.84
CA ARG A 33 -9.07 -17.07 4.47
C ARG A 33 -8.66 -18.14 3.47
N GLN A 34 -9.19 -18.10 2.25
CA GLN A 34 -8.77 -19.01 1.18
C GLN A 34 -7.31 -18.77 0.78
N LEU A 35 -6.86 -17.52 0.71
CA LEU A 35 -5.47 -17.17 0.41
C LEU A 35 -4.52 -17.60 1.55
N GLU A 36 -4.90 -17.36 2.80
CA GLU A 36 -4.18 -17.88 3.99
C GLU A 36 -4.04 -19.40 3.92
N ALA A 37 -5.14 -20.11 3.61
CA ALA A 37 -5.15 -21.57 3.46
C ALA A 37 -4.30 -22.05 2.27
N ALA A 38 -4.19 -21.26 1.21
CA ALA A 38 -3.32 -21.52 0.07
C ALA A 38 -1.83 -21.26 0.38
N GLY A 39 -1.52 -20.64 1.52
CA GLY A 39 -0.17 -20.41 2.01
C GLY A 39 0.35 -18.98 1.87
N ALA A 40 -0.50 -18.02 1.50
CA ALA A 40 -0.14 -16.60 1.54
C ALA A 40 0.11 -16.19 2.99
N ARG A 41 1.27 -15.59 3.27
CA ARG A 41 1.69 -15.20 4.62
C ARG A 41 1.68 -13.71 4.85
N ARG A 42 1.92 -12.91 3.83
CA ARG A 42 1.96 -11.46 3.91
C ARG A 42 1.01 -10.92 2.85
N MET A 43 -0.02 -10.22 3.28
CA MET A 43 -1.13 -9.83 2.41
C MET A 43 -1.55 -8.40 2.68
N GLU A 44 -1.90 -7.68 1.63
CA GLU A 44 -2.60 -6.42 1.76
C GLU A 44 -4.10 -6.68 1.70
N VAL A 45 -4.75 -6.55 2.86
CA VAL A 45 -6.12 -7.03 3.07
C VAL A 45 -7.17 -5.93 3.08
N VAL A 46 -6.78 -4.71 3.44
CA VAL A 46 -7.70 -3.57 3.58
C VAL A 46 -7.07 -2.27 3.14
N SER A 47 -7.91 -1.27 2.86
CA SER A 47 -7.48 0.09 2.61
C SER A 47 -8.31 1.08 3.42
N PHE A 48 -7.64 2.02 4.09
CA PHE A 48 -8.28 3.07 4.88
C PHE A 48 -8.58 4.33 4.06
N VAL A 49 -8.85 4.16 2.77
CA VAL A 49 -9.35 5.21 1.88
C VAL A 49 -10.79 5.61 2.23
N ASN A 50 -11.27 6.69 1.60
CA ASN A 50 -12.64 7.13 1.76
C ASN A 50 -13.61 6.16 1.04
N PRO A 51 -14.50 5.46 1.76
CA PRO A 51 -15.41 4.48 1.15
C PRO A 51 -16.42 5.12 0.19
N ASN A 52 -16.71 6.41 0.32
CA ASN A 52 -17.57 7.12 -0.64
C ASN A 52 -16.86 7.36 -1.98
N ARG A 53 -15.53 7.39 -1.99
CA ARG A 53 -14.72 7.52 -3.22
C ARG A 53 -14.32 6.15 -3.78
N VAL A 54 -14.12 5.16 -2.91
CA VAL A 54 -13.72 3.80 -3.26
C VAL A 54 -14.62 2.79 -2.54
N PRO A 55 -15.86 2.57 -3.01
CA PRO A 55 -16.82 1.67 -2.35
C PRO A 55 -16.32 0.24 -2.19
N GLN A 56 -15.47 -0.22 -3.12
CA GLN A 56 -14.84 -1.54 -3.08
C GLN A 56 -14.06 -1.76 -1.78
N MET A 57 -13.50 -0.71 -1.18
CA MET A 57 -12.68 -0.77 0.04
C MET A 57 -13.46 -0.47 1.33
N ALA A 58 -14.79 -0.41 1.27
CA ALA A 58 -15.61 -0.30 2.48
C ALA A 58 -15.47 -1.55 3.38
N GLY A 59 -15.68 -1.35 4.69
CA GLY A 59 -15.65 -2.41 5.70
C GLY A 59 -14.27 -2.80 6.20
N ALA A 60 -13.24 -1.95 6.03
CA ALA A 60 -11.88 -2.24 6.48
C ALA A 60 -11.80 -2.62 7.97
N GLU A 61 -12.49 -1.86 8.84
CA GLU A 61 -12.54 -2.14 10.27
C GLU A 61 -13.28 -3.45 10.60
N GLU A 62 -14.37 -3.74 9.89
CA GLU A 62 -15.15 -4.97 10.08
C GLU A 62 -14.35 -6.21 9.64
N ILE A 63 -13.61 -6.11 8.54
CA ILE A 63 -12.71 -7.15 8.06
C ILE A 63 -11.62 -7.42 9.09
N MET A 64 -10.90 -6.38 9.54
CA MET A 64 -9.82 -6.55 10.51
C MET A 64 -10.32 -7.08 11.85
N ALA A 65 -11.48 -6.64 12.33
CA ALA A 65 -12.08 -7.16 13.57
C ALA A 65 -12.50 -8.63 13.48
N ALA A 66 -12.87 -9.11 12.29
CA ALA A 66 -13.26 -10.50 12.04
C ALA A 66 -12.08 -11.45 11.76
N LEU A 67 -10.89 -10.90 11.52
CA LEU A 67 -9.64 -11.64 11.36
C LEU A 67 -8.96 -11.74 12.73
N GLU A 68 -9.05 -12.90 13.38
CA GLU A 68 -8.41 -13.11 14.67
C GLU A 68 -6.89 -12.87 14.59
N PRO A 69 -6.25 -12.27 15.61
CA PRO A 69 -4.81 -12.05 15.62
C PRO A 69 -4.04 -13.35 15.36
N ASP A 70 -3.14 -13.34 14.36
CA ASP A 70 -2.40 -14.52 13.96
C ASP A 70 -0.93 -14.17 13.66
N LEU A 71 -0.01 -14.74 14.43
CA LEU A 71 1.43 -14.53 14.25
C LEU A 71 2.00 -15.17 12.97
N LYS A 72 1.21 -15.99 12.26
CA LYS A 72 1.62 -16.63 11.00
C LYS A 72 1.37 -15.76 9.77
N HIS A 73 0.47 -14.79 9.89
CA HIS A 73 0.05 -13.93 8.80
C HIS A 73 0.36 -12.47 9.14
N SER A 74 0.84 -11.72 8.16
CA SER A 74 0.95 -10.26 8.24
C SER A 74 -0.10 -9.65 7.33
N ARG A 75 -1.03 -8.90 7.94
CA ARG A 75 -2.15 -8.25 7.27
C ARG A 75 -1.91 -6.75 7.20
N ILE A 76 -1.56 -6.32 5.99
CA ILE A 76 -1.20 -4.95 5.66
C ILE A 76 -2.47 -4.13 5.39
N GLY A 77 -2.53 -2.95 5.99
CA GLY A 77 -3.51 -1.91 5.67
C GLY A 77 -2.92 -0.79 4.82
N LEU A 78 -3.55 -0.47 3.69
CA LEU A 78 -3.15 0.68 2.88
C LEU A 78 -3.55 2.00 3.56
N VAL A 79 -2.58 2.90 3.70
CA VAL A 79 -2.72 4.22 4.34
C VAL A 79 -2.23 5.32 3.40
N LEU A 80 -3.06 6.33 3.15
CA LEU A 80 -2.70 7.47 2.29
C LEU A 80 -2.50 8.79 3.05
N ASN A 81 -2.82 8.84 4.34
CA ASN A 81 -2.73 10.05 5.18
C ASN A 81 -2.85 9.69 6.68
N MET A 82 -2.67 10.69 7.55
CA MET A 82 -2.74 10.53 9.01
C MET A 82 -4.07 9.93 9.51
N ARG A 83 -5.21 10.27 8.89
CA ARG A 83 -6.51 9.68 9.30
C ARG A 83 -6.57 8.19 8.95
N GLY A 84 -6.00 7.80 7.80
CA GLY A 84 -5.85 6.40 7.43
C GLY A 84 -4.95 5.65 8.41
N TRP A 85 -3.85 6.29 8.86
CA TRP A 85 -2.95 5.75 9.87
C TRP A 85 -3.66 5.52 11.22
N GLU A 86 -4.39 6.51 11.72
CA GLU A 86 -5.17 6.39 12.96
C GLU A 86 -6.16 5.22 12.90
N ARG A 87 -6.84 5.04 11.76
CA ARG A 87 -7.75 3.91 11.53
C ARG A 87 -6.99 2.58 11.45
N CYS A 88 -5.84 2.54 10.79
CA CYS A 88 -4.98 1.36 10.68
C CYS A 88 -4.49 0.87 12.06
N VAL A 89 -4.07 1.80 12.92
CA VAL A 89 -3.67 1.51 14.30
C VAL A 89 -4.88 1.03 15.12
N ALA A 90 -6.02 1.72 15.02
CA ALA A 90 -7.23 1.36 15.75
C ALA A 90 -7.79 -0.02 15.34
N ALA A 91 -7.65 -0.38 14.06
CA ALA A 91 -8.03 -1.68 13.51
C ALA A 91 -7.00 -2.79 13.78
N GLN A 92 -5.88 -2.47 14.44
CA GLN A 92 -4.82 -3.42 14.78
C GLN A 92 -4.25 -4.17 13.58
N CYS A 93 -4.02 -3.48 12.46
CA CYS A 93 -3.28 -4.07 11.33
C CYS A 93 -1.87 -4.47 11.76
N ASP A 94 -1.32 -5.53 11.15
CA ASP A 94 0.02 -6.02 11.47
C ASP A 94 1.10 -5.14 10.81
N GLU A 95 0.78 -4.54 9.66
CA GLU A 95 1.64 -3.67 8.87
C GLU A 95 0.81 -2.53 8.24
N ALA A 96 1.45 -1.39 7.96
CA ALA A 96 0.85 -0.29 7.22
C ALA A 96 1.67 0.01 5.97
N ASN A 97 1.03 0.02 4.79
CA ASN A 97 1.69 0.40 3.54
C ASN A 97 1.26 1.81 3.13
N VAL A 98 2.22 2.69 2.83
CA VAL A 98 1.97 4.06 2.40
C VAL A 98 2.40 4.26 0.95
N VAL A 99 1.49 4.75 0.11
CA VAL A 99 1.76 4.93 -1.33
C VAL A 99 2.15 6.36 -1.66
N VAL A 100 3.33 6.50 -2.26
CA VAL A 100 3.84 7.73 -2.88
C VAL A 100 3.78 7.56 -4.40
N CYS A 101 3.40 8.60 -5.12
CA CYS A 101 3.39 8.64 -6.58
C CYS A 101 4.69 9.23 -7.09
N ALA A 102 5.28 8.64 -8.14
CA ALA A 102 6.50 9.21 -8.71
C ALA A 102 6.26 10.56 -9.40
N THR A 103 5.03 10.88 -9.80
CA THR A 103 4.71 12.14 -10.49
C THR A 103 3.54 12.90 -9.86
N ASP A 104 3.63 14.23 -9.91
CA ASP A 104 2.61 15.13 -9.36
C ASP A 104 1.29 15.09 -10.13
N GLY A 105 1.32 14.90 -11.45
CA GLY A 105 0.12 14.83 -12.28
C GLY A 105 -0.72 13.58 -11.97
N PHE A 106 -0.08 12.46 -11.62
CA PHE A 106 -0.76 11.26 -11.13
C PHE A 106 -1.24 11.42 -9.69
N GLY A 107 -0.37 11.93 -8.79
CA GLY A 107 -0.72 12.16 -7.39
C GLY A 107 -1.93 13.10 -7.22
N THR A 108 -1.95 14.21 -7.95
CA THR A 108 -3.03 15.20 -7.86
C THR A 108 -4.37 14.64 -8.33
N ARG A 109 -4.38 13.76 -9.34
CA ARG A 109 -5.63 13.16 -9.86
C ARG A 109 -6.14 12.00 -8.99
N ASN A 110 -5.23 11.16 -8.49
CA ASN A 110 -5.61 9.98 -7.71
C ASN A 110 -5.86 10.33 -6.24
N GLN A 111 -4.91 11.03 -5.62
CA GLN A 111 -4.88 11.29 -4.19
C GLN A 111 -5.20 12.74 -3.82
N GLY A 112 -5.09 13.68 -4.78
CA GLY A 112 -5.29 15.11 -4.52
C GLY A 112 -4.07 15.80 -3.92
N SER A 113 -2.89 15.20 -4.05
CA SER A 113 -1.63 15.67 -3.45
C SER A 113 -0.44 15.47 -4.40
N THR A 114 0.57 16.32 -4.27
CA THR A 114 1.85 16.18 -4.98
C THR A 114 2.73 15.11 -4.34
N THR A 115 3.78 14.71 -5.04
CA THR A 115 4.80 13.76 -4.57
C THR A 115 5.40 14.24 -3.25
N SER A 116 5.82 15.51 -3.19
CA SER A 116 6.36 16.12 -1.98
C SER A 116 5.39 16.07 -0.80
N GLN A 117 4.10 16.38 -1.04
CA GLN A 117 3.09 16.33 0.02
C GLN A 117 2.82 14.91 0.53
N GLN A 118 2.97 13.90 -0.33
CA GLN A 118 2.84 12.49 0.06
C GLN A 118 4.05 12.03 0.88
N ILE A 119 5.25 12.49 0.53
CA ILE A 119 6.46 12.26 1.34
C ILE A 119 6.32 12.94 2.71
N ASP A 120 5.83 14.19 2.77
CA ASP A 120 5.57 14.89 4.02
C ASP A 120 4.53 14.15 4.88
N ALA A 121 3.48 13.59 4.25
CA ALA A 121 2.49 12.78 4.94
C ALA A 121 3.09 11.48 5.51
N LEU A 122 3.95 10.80 4.74
CA LEU A 122 4.69 9.63 5.20
C LEU A 122 5.61 9.99 6.37
N ALA A 123 6.36 11.10 6.28
CA ALA A 123 7.21 11.58 7.36
C ALA A 123 6.42 11.82 8.65
N GLY A 124 5.27 12.49 8.55
CA GLY A 124 4.39 12.69 9.70
C GLY A 124 3.86 11.38 10.32
N ILE A 125 3.56 10.37 9.49
CA ILE A 125 3.13 9.04 9.96
C ILE A 125 4.29 8.33 10.69
N VAL A 126 5.51 8.38 10.15
CA VAL A 126 6.70 7.80 10.78
C VAL A 126 7.00 8.49 12.12
N GLU A 127 6.95 9.81 12.17
CA GLU A 127 7.12 10.58 13.41
C GLU A 127 6.07 10.19 14.46
N ARG A 128 4.81 10.06 14.04
CA ARG A 128 3.71 9.61 14.90
C ARG A 128 3.97 8.21 15.45
N GLN A 129 4.37 7.27 14.59
CA GLN A 129 4.69 5.90 14.98
C GLN A 129 5.84 5.86 15.99
N ALA A 130 6.87 6.69 15.81
CA ALA A 130 8.01 6.74 16.72
C ALA A 130 7.63 7.21 18.15
N VAL A 131 6.61 8.07 18.26
CA VAL A 131 6.16 8.63 19.55
C VAL A 131 5.09 7.76 20.21
N GLU A 132 4.10 7.29 19.45
CA GLU A 132 2.90 6.65 19.98
C GLU A 132 2.88 5.12 19.77
N GLY A 133 3.82 4.61 18.97
CA GLY A 133 3.81 3.22 18.49
C GLY A 133 2.86 3.02 17.31
N GLY A 134 2.72 1.76 16.90
CA GLY A 134 1.91 1.35 15.76
C GLY A 134 2.57 0.21 14.99
N PRO A 135 1.89 -0.34 13.97
CA PRO A 135 2.47 -1.39 13.13
C PRO A 135 3.66 -0.86 12.32
N PRO A 136 4.61 -1.73 11.91
CA PRO A 136 5.66 -1.39 10.96
C PRO A 136 5.09 -0.72 9.70
N ILE A 137 5.84 0.24 9.16
CA ILE A 137 5.45 1.00 7.96
C ILE A 137 6.28 0.48 6.78
N THR A 138 5.64 0.27 5.64
CA THR A 138 6.29 0.11 4.33
C THR A 138 5.88 1.25 3.41
N ALA A 139 6.69 1.50 2.39
CA ALA A 139 6.37 2.48 1.36
C ALA A 139 6.24 1.81 0.00
N THR A 140 5.35 2.31 -0.84
CA THR A 140 5.24 1.91 -2.24
C THR A 140 5.37 3.13 -3.13
N LEU A 141 6.32 3.11 -4.07
CA LEU A 141 6.44 4.11 -5.12
C LEU A 141 5.67 3.65 -6.36
N SER A 142 4.53 4.28 -6.61
CA SER A 142 3.69 4.04 -7.79
C SER A 142 4.15 4.87 -9.00
N VAL A 143 3.74 4.43 -10.20
CA VAL A 143 4.09 5.02 -11.51
C VAL A 143 5.60 5.23 -11.70
N ALA A 144 6.43 4.34 -11.13
CA ALA A 144 7.89 4.48 -11.14
C ALA A 144 8.50 4.34 -12.55
N PHE A 145 7.85 3.58 -13.43
CA PHE A 145 8.37 3.26 -14.77
C PHE A 145 7.65 4.01 -15.89
N GLY A 146 6.69 4.86 -15.55
CA GLY A 146 5.87 5.60 -16.50
C GLY A 146 4.56 6.06 -15.88
N CYS A 147 4.10 7.22 -16.33
CA CYS A 147 2.90 7.86 -15.85
C CYS A 147 1.90 8.04 -17.01
N PRO A 148 0.62 7.68 -16.83
CA PRO A 148 -0.40 7.87 -17.87
C PRO A 148 -0.74 9.33 -18.15
N PHE A 149 -0.29 10.26 -17.29
CA PHE A 149 -0.55 11.70 -17.42
C PHE A 149 0.69 12.50 -17.81
N ASP A 150 1.82 12.22 -17.16
CA ASP A 150 3.06 12.99 -17.30
C ASP A 150 4.07 12.32 -18.26
N GLY A 151 3.80 11.10 -18.71
CA GLY A 151 4.65 10.37 -19.65
C GLY A 151 5.80 9.63 -18.96
N GLU A 152 7.00 9.73 -19.53
CA GLU A 152 8.18 9.06 -19.02
C GLU A 152 8.59 9.58 -17.64
N VAL A 153 8.97 8.67 -16.75
CA VAL A 153 9.53 8.98 -15.44
C VAL A 153 11.01 8.62 -15.46
N SER A 154 11.89 9.57 -15.17
CA SER A 154 13.33 9.34 -15.23
C SER A 154 13.82 8.52 -14.02
N GLU A 155 14.86 7.72 -14.23
CA GLU A 155 15.51 6.97 -13.15
C GLU A 155 16.03 7.90 -12.05
N ASP A 156 16.61 9.04 -12.41
CA ASP A 156 17.09 10.05 -11.45
C ASP A 156 15.97 10.53 -10.51
N GLN A 157 14.76 10.72 -11.04
CA GLN A 157 13.59 11.11 -10.25
C GLN A 157 13.15 10.00 -9.30
N VAL A 158 13.08 8.76 -9.79
CA VAL A 158 12.77 7.58 -8.96
C VAL A 158 13.78 7.43 -7.82
N VAL A 159 15.08 7.51 -8.13
CA VAL A 159 16.17 7.40 -7.15
C VAL A 159 16.12 8.52 -6.12
N ALA A 160 15.81 9.76 -6.54
CA ALA A 160 15.66 10.88 -5.63
C ALA A 160 14.52 10.63 -4.62
N ILE A 161 13.34 10.22 -5.10
CA ILE A 161 12.18 9.94 -4.24
C ILE A 161 12.45 8.77 -3.29
N ILE A 162 13.04 7.68 -3.78
CA ILE A 162 13.41 6.52 -2.95
C ILE A 162 14.40 6.94 -1.86
N ARG A 163 15.38 7.79 -2.19
CA ARG A 163 16.34 8.30 -1.21
C ARG A 163 15.64 9.10 -0.12
N ASP A 164 14.71 9.97 -0.48
CA ASP A 164 13.94 10.77 0.48
C ASP A 164 13.10 9.87 1.39
N ILE A 165 12.42 8.86 0.84
CA ILE A 165 11.66 7.86 1.61
C ILE A 165 12.59 7.05 2.53
N ALA A 166 13.75 6.61 2.04
CA ALA A 166 14.70 5.82 2.82
C ALA A 166 15.29 6.61 4.01
N LEU A 167 15.48 7.93 3.85
CA LEU A 167 15.94 8.80 4.95
C LEU A 167 14.94 8.89 6.10
N LEU A 168 13.66 8.57 5.87
CA LEU A 168 12.65 8.46 6.93
C LEU A 168 12.79 7.18 7.76
N GLY A 169 13.64 6.23 7.35
CA GLY A 169 13.87 4.99 8.09
C GLY A 169 12.83 3.90 7.84
N VAL A 170 12.10 3.97 6.71
CA VAL A 170 11.16 2.92 6.30
C VAL A 170 11.95 1.64 5.92
N PRO A 171 11.63 0.47 6.51
CA PRO A 171 12.39 -0.77 6.33
C PRO A 171 12.25 -1.39 4.93
N GLU A 172 11.14 -1.14 4.23
CA GLU A 172 10.86 -1.72 2.92
C GLU A 172 10.23 -0.69 1.99
N ILE A 173 10.73 -0.62 0.75
CA ILE A 173 10.20 0.22 -0.32
C ILE A 173 9.89 -0.66 -1.52
N ALA A 174 8.62 -0.77 -1.90
CA ALA A 174 8.18 -1.41 -3.12
C ALA A 174 8.22 -0.40 -4.29
N ILE A 175 8.70 -0.83 -5.45
CA ILE A 175 8.75 -0.02 -6.68
C ILE A 175 7.76 -0.63 -7.67
N ALA A 176 6.73 0.13 -8.05
CA ALA A 176 5.61 -0.40 -8.81
C ALA A 176 5.53 0.17 -10.23
N ASP A 177 5.43 -0.74 -11.21
CA ASP A 177 4.99 -0.43 -12.57
C ASP A 177 3.46 -0.44 -12.62
N THR A 178 2.85 0.64 -12.13
CA THR A 178 1.40 0.76 -11.95
C THR A 178 0.60 0.59 -13.23
N ILE A 179 1.17 0.90 -14.39
CA ILE A 179 0.48 0.83 -15.68
C ILE A 179 1.00 -0.28 -16.60
N GLY A 180 1.98 -1.06 -16.16
CA GLY A 180 2.49 -2.22 -16.92
C GLY A 180 3.27 -1.84 -18.17
N VAL A 181 3.95 -0.69 -18.18
CA VAL A 181 4.70 -0.19 -19.35
C VAL A 181 6.19 -0.50 -19.30
N ALA A 182 6.70 -0.98 -18.17
CA ALA A 182 8.10 -1.29 -17.99
C ALA A 182 8.51 -2.48 -18.86
N ASP A 183 9.74 -2.45 -19.36
CA ASP A 183 10.36 -3.54 -20.07
C ASP A 183 11.60 -4.05 -19.30
N PRO A 184 12.15 -5.24 -19.64
CA PRO A 184 13.28 -5.82 -18.93
C PRO A 184 14.58 -5.01 -18.97
N TRP A 185 14.70 -3.98 -19.82
CA TRP A 185 15.85 -3.08 -19.84
C TRP A 185 15.71 -1.96 -18.82
N THR A 186 14.47 -1.53 -18.57
CA THR A 186 14.12 -0.51 -17.57
C THR A 186 14.12 -1.07 -16.14
N VAL A 187 13.90 -2.38 -15.95
CA VAL A 187 13.84 -3.05 -14.62
C VAL A 187 15.11 -3.85 -14.31
N ARG A 188 16.29 -3.32 -14.63
CA ARG A 188 17.57 -4.05 -14.51
C ARG A 188 18.37 -3.75 -13.25
#